data_AF-A0A3M7QPM1-F1
#
_entry.id   AF-A0A3M7QPM1-F1
#
_cell.length_a   1.000
_cell.length_b   1.000
_cell.length_c   1.000
_cell.angle_alpha   90.00
_cell.angle_beta   90.00
_cell.angle_gamma   90.00
#
_symmetry.space_group_name_H-M   'P 1'
#
loop_
_entity.id
_entity.type
_entity.pdbx_description
1 polymer ?
#
loop_
_entity_poly.entity_id
_entity_poly.type
_entity_poly.pdbx_seq_one_letter_code
_entity_poly.pdbx_strand_id
1 'polypeptide(L)'
;MFLKEIICSQMASFDLELWTHQFLIFLAAIIFMLKIFKLKNIKKSPSNEFLYTKQILCKQKSSPIFSNFYQYNKFYRFPKQFIITNSIAIFLINHASYKLYKNSQTFIATCVKFVNIGLLFLSGEKNLKPDLNLINLIENLSKIFHQIIITSIIIAYLVSLGQIFLEIRAYKSRVLRAYGGIHEKVLGPNQLANSKIISASIHFSGYKIAYCLWGYTNLLDNSVYSRKMEKIDPGFISYASFVHMEVYMSHPIKLAFCQIVGINSKKGKVLKFRNKWFLFYSLIKNPQLKNYRKKCNMKNSNIQRNFLVFTQKADYEPGISNMKLQFN
;
A
#
# COMPACT_ATOMS: atom_id res chain seq x y z
N MET A 1 -27.84 -42.29 -17.61
CA MET A 1 -26.61 -42.60 -16.83
C MET A 1 -25.35 -42.15 -17.57
N PHE A 2 -25.13 -42.59 -18.81
CA PHE A 2 -23.94 -42.23 -19.62
C PHE A 2 -23.64 -40.73 -19.77
N LEU A 3 -24.65 -39.89 -20.05
CA LEU A 3 -24.42 -38.43 -20.15
C LEU A 3 -23.95 -37.79 -18.84
N LYS A 4 -24.36 -38.35 -17.69
CA LYS A 4 -24.03 -37.83 -16.37
C LYS A 4 -22.56 -38.12 -16.02
N GLU A 5 -22.05 -39.29 -16.43
CA GLU A 5 -20.65 -39.66 -16.26
C GLU A 5 -19.73 -38.87 -17.19
N ILE A 6 -20.16 -38.61 -18.43
CA ILE A 6 -19.38 -37.80 -19.39
C ILE A 6 -19.28 -36.34 -18.93
N ILE A 7 -20.39 -35.76 -18.45
CA ILE A 7 -20.38 -34.38 -17.93
C ILE A 7 -19.58 -34.28 -16.63
N CYS A 8 -19.67 -35.26 -15.72
CA CYS A 8 -18.86 -35.29 -14.50
C CYS A 8 -17.36 -35.45 -14.81
N SER A 9 -16.99 -36.28 -15.78
CA SER A 9 -15.60 -36.48 -16.19
C SER A 9 -15.01 -35.22 -16.81
N GLN A 10 -15.73 -34.55 -17.72
CA GLN A 10 -15.29 -33.31 -18.34
C GLN A 10 -15.22 -32.13 -17.37
N MET A 11 -16.13 -32.05 -16.39
CA MET A 11 -16.07 -31.01 -15.36
C MET A 11 -14.89 -31.23 -14.40
N ALA A 12 -14.60 -32.48 -14.02
CA ALA A 12 -13.48 -32.79 -13.13
C ALA A 12 -12.11 -32.50 -13.77
N SER A 13 -11.95 -32.77 -15.06
CA SER A 13 -10.72 -32.41 -15.78
C SER A 13 -10.56 -30.90 -15.93
N PHE A 14 -11.65 -30.17 -16.17
CA PHE A 14 -11.63 -28.72 -16.32
C PHE A 14 -11.33 -27.99 -15.00
N ASP A 15 -11.87 -28.50 -13.89
CA ASP A 15 -11.58 -27.96 -12.54
C ASP A 15 -10.09 -28.10 -12.18
N LEU A 16 -9.41 -29.17 -12.61
CA LEU A 16 -7.99 -29.39 -12.35
C LEU A 16 -7.09 -28.48 -13.21
N GLU A 17 -7.41 -28.32 -14.49
CA GLU A 17 -6.66 -27.43 -15.40
C GLU A 17 -6.78 -25.96 -15.00
N LEU A 18 -8.00 -25.50 -14.66
CA LEU A 18 -8.20 -24.13 -14.21
C LEU A 18 -7.42 -23.84 -12.91
N TRP A 19 -7.34 -24.83 -12.01
CA TRP A 19 -6.60 -24.72 -10.76
C TRP A 19 -5.09 -24.66 -10.98
N THR A 20 -4.55 -25.49 -11.88
CA THR A 20 -3.12 -25.42 -12.22
C THR A 20 -2.77 -24.08 -12.86
N HIS A 21 -3.63 -23.52 -13.71
CA HIS A 21 -3.42 -22.19 -14.28
C HIS A 21 -3.52 -21.06 -13.25
N GLN A 22 -4.51 -21.07 -12.36
CA GLN A 22 -4.61 -20.07 -11.28
C GLN A 22 -3.43 -20.15 -10.33
N PHE A 23 -3.00 -21.36 -9.97
CA PHE A 23 -1.82 -21.58 -9.13
C PHE A 23 -0.55 -21.11 -9.84
N LEU A 24 -0.39 -21.37 -11.14
CA LEU A 24 0.73 -20.88 -11.94
C LEU A 24 0.74 -19.36 -12.06
N ILE A 25 -0.42 -18.71 -12.24
CA ILE A 25 -0.53 -17.24 -12.26
C ILE A 25 -0.18 -16.66 -10.89
N PHE A 26 -0.66 -17.27 -9.81
CA PHE A 26 -0.30 -16.87 -8.45
C PHE A 26 1.20 -17.04 -8.19
N LEU A 27 1.77 -18.18 -8.58
CA LEU A 27 3.20 -18.45 -8.45
C LEU A 27 4.01 -17.47 -9.31
N ALA A 28 3.57 -17.16 -10.53
CA ALA A 28 4.19 -16.19 -11.41
C ALA A 28 4.09 -14.78 -10.84
N ALA A 29 2.96 -14.39 -10.24
CA ALA A 29 2.79 -13.11 -9.55
C ALA A 29 3.69 -13.03 -8.32
N ILE A 30 3.80 -14.11 -7.54
CA ILE A 30 4.75 -14.22 -6.43
C ILE A 30 6.18 -14.14 -6.95
N ILE A 31 6.55 -14.88 -8.00
CA ILE A 31 7.90 -14.86 -8.57
C ILE A 31 8.22 -13.48 -9.12
N PHE A 32 7.26 -12.81 -9.77
CA PHE A 32 7.40 -11.46 -10.30
C PHE A 32 7.55 -10.44 -9.17
N MET A 33 6.73 -10.54 -8.11
CA MET A 33 6.88 -9.77 -6.89
C MET A 33 8.24 -10.04 -6.26
N LEU A 34 8.62 -11.30 -6.08
CA LEU A 34 9.93 -11.72 -5.61
C LEU A 34 11.05 -11.32 -6.56
N LYS A 35 10.83 -11.04 -7.84
CA LYS A 35 11.85 -10.55 -8.79
C LYS A 35 11.98 -9.03 -8.71
N ILE A 36 10.85 -8.32 -8.54
CA ILE A 36 10.81 -6.91 -8.16
C ILE A 36 11.50 -6.70 -6.81
N PHE A 37 11.28 -7.61 -5.85
CA PHE A 37 11.80 -7.53 -4.48
C PHE A 37 13.16 -8.22 -4.31
N LYS A 38 13.52 -9.23 -5.11
CA LYS A 38 14.90 -9.76 -5.26
C LYS A 38 15.71 -8.81 -6.13
N LEU A 39 15.74 -7.56 -5.68
CA LEU A 39 17.00 -6.85 -5.59
C LEU A 39 17.67 -7.33 -4.30
N LYS A 40 18.24 -8.52 -4.44
CA LYS A 40 19.58 -8.92 -3.96
C LYS A 40 19.80 -8.66 -2.46
N ASN A 41 20.09 -9.75 -1.73
CA ASN A 41 20.84 -9.71 -0.47
C ASN A 41 22.21 -9.02 -0.71
N ILE A 42 22.18 -7.71 -0.94
CA ILE A 42 23.36 -6.85 -0.90
C ILE A 42 23.71 -6.87 0.57
N LYS A 43 24.72 -7.69 0.88
CA LYS A 43 25.46 -7.70 2.16
C LYS A 43 25.41 -6.29 2.74
N LYS A 44 25.08 -6.17 4.04
CA LYS A 44 25.12 -4.93 4.84
C LYS A 44 26.44 -4.20 4.62
N SER A 45 26.53 -3.49 3.51
CA SER A 45 27.63 -2.64 3.12
C SER A 45 27.16 -1.23 3.47
N PRO A 46 27.99 -0.42 4.14
CA PRO A 46 27.66 0.97 4.41
C PRO A 46 27.55 1.69 3.05
N SER A 47 26.44 2.28 2.63
CA SER A 47 25.08 2.34 3.12
C SER A 47 24.27 2.79 1.89
N ASN A 48 23.22 2.07 1.50
CA ASN A 48 22.41 2.46 0.34
C ASN A 48 21.87 3.89 0.50
N GLU A 49 21.67 4.32 1.75
CA GLU A 49 21.32 5.67 2.14
C GLU A 49 22.42 6.67 1.75
N PHE A 50 23.69 6.35 2.00
CA PHE A 50 24.83 7.19 1.59
C PHE A 50 24.94 7.28 0.07
N LEU A 51 24.78 6.16 -0.65
CA LEU A 51 24.78 6.16 -2.11
C LEU A 51 23.61 6.99 -2.69
N TYR A 52 22.45 6.93 -2.05
CA TYR A 52 21.31 7.77 -2.39
C TYR A 52 21.63 9.27 -2.18
N THR A 53 22.23 9.64 -1.05
CA THR A 53 22.64 11.04 -0.81
C THR A 53 23.71 11.49 -1.80
N LYS A 54 24.68 10.63 -2.13
CA LYS A 54 25.70 10.90 -3.15
C LYS A 54 25.04 11.10 -4.51
N GLN A 55 24.05 10.29 -4.87
CA GLN A 55 23.30 10.45 -6.11
C GLN A 55 22.54 11.78 -6.15
N ILE A 56 21.98 12.26 -5.04
CA ILE A 56 21.34 13.59 -4.96
C ILE A 56 22.37 14.70 -5.13
N LEU A 57 23.49 14.63 -4.43
CA LEU A 57 24.55 15.65 -4.48
C LEU A 57 25.25 15.68 -5.85
N CYS A 58 25.41 14.51 -6.47
CA CYS A 58 26.00 14.35 -7.79
C CYS A 58 24.97 14.42 -8.91
N LYS A 59 23.69 14.73 -8.63
CA LYS A 59 22.63 14.70 -9.65
C LYS A 59 22.84 15.84 -10.66
N GLN A 60 23.61 15.50 -11.67
CA GLN A 60 23.69 16.15 -12.97
C GLN A 60 22.30 16.08 -13.63
N LYS A 61 21.88 17.19 -14.26
CA LYS A 61 20.62 17.31 -15.00
C LYS A 61 20.43 16.11 -15.94
N SER A 62 19.60 15.14 -15.58
CA SER A 62 19.16 14.10 -16.50
C SER A 62 17.86 14.55 -17.16
N SER A 63 17.80 14.45 -18.49
CA SER A 63 16.74 14.96 -19.36
C SER A 63 15.35 14.37 -19.04
N PRO A 64 14.25 15.07 -19.39
CA PRO A 64 12.94 14.81 -18.81
C PRO A 64 12.12 13.67 -19.47
N ILE A 65 12.53 13.13 -20.61
CA ILE A 65 11.52 12.69 -21.59
C ILE A 65 11.32 11.16 -21.70
N PHE A 66 12.25 10.30 -21.27
CA PHE A 66 12.10 8.84 -21.38
C PHE A 66 12.15 8.10 -20.04
N SER A 67 11.12 8.26 -19.21
CA SER A 67 11.01 7.57 -17.91
C SER A 67 9.64 6.97 -17.59
N ASN A 68 8.82 6.77 -18.64
CA ASN A 68 7.37 6.61 -18.53
C ASN A 68 6.83 5.32 -17.92
N PHE A 69 7.65 4.35 -17.52
CA PHE A 69 7.14 3.13 -16.88
C PHE A 69 7.66 2.87 -15.47
N TYR A 70 8.96 3.02 -15.23
CA TYR A 70 9.52 2.85 -13.90
C TYR A 70 10.92 3.46 -13.86
N GLN A 71 11.11 4.61 -13.19
CA GLN A 71 12.46 5.02 -12.83
C GLN A 71 12.97 4.07 -11.77
N TYR A 72 13.78 3.10 -12.22
CA TYR A 72 14.52 2.23 -11.33
C TYR A 72 15.43 3.10 -10.47
N ASN A 73 15.17 3.11 -9.16
CA ASN A 73 16.00 3.82 -8.21
C ASN A 73 16.67 2.72 -7.37
N LYS A 74 17.94 2.44 -7.69
CA LYS A 74 18.71 1.31 -7.15
C LYS A 74 18.73 1.27 -5.62
N PHE A 75 18.52 2.42 -4.98
CA PHE A 75 18.69 2.59 -3.54
C PHE A 75 17.37 2.72 -2.77
N TYR A 76 16.23 2.81 -3.45
CA TYR A 76 14.93 2.87 -2.78
C TYR A 76 14.51 1.47 -2.30
N ARG A 77 14.06 1.38 -1.05
CA ARG A 77 13.53 0.16 -0.44
C ARG A 77 12.09 0.40 -0.01
N PHE A 78 11.21 -0.55 -0.30
CA PHE A 78 9.84 -0.52 0.19
C PHE A 78 9.81 -0.87 1.69
N PRO A 79 8.92 -0.26 2.48
CA PRO A 79 8.75 -0.65 3.87
C PRO A 79 8.19 -2.06 3.98
N LYS A 80 8.67 -2.80 4.99
CA LYS A 80 8.28 -4.20 5.21
C LYS A 80 6.77 -4.35 5.37
N GLN A 81 6.13 -3.45 6.12
CA GLN A 81 4.68 -3.46 6.33
C GLN A 81 3.92 -3.36 4.99
N PHE A 82 4.37 -2.51 4.07
CA PHE A 82 3.75 -2.36 2.75
C PHE A 82 3.93 -3.62 1.87
N ILE A 83 5.09 -4.28 1.94
CA ILE A 83 5.31 -5.53 1.20
C ILE A 83 4.40 -6.64 1.76
N ILE A 84 4.39 -6.81 3.08
CA ILE A 84 3.61 -7.86 3.76
C ILE A 84 2.12 -7.68 3.47
N THR A 85 1.60 -6.46 3.59
CA THR A 85 0.17 -6.16 3.34
C THR A 85 -0.24 -6.45 1.90
N ASN A 86 0.56 -6.05 0.91
CA ASN A 86 0.26 -6.36 -0.48
C ASN A 86 0.34 -7.86 -0.79
N SER A 87 1.29 -8.59 -0.19
CA SER A 87 1.36 -10.05 -0.32
C SER A 87 0.12 -10.74 0.27
N ILE A 88 -0.32 -10.30 1.45
CA ILE A 88 -1.56 -10.80 2.07
C ILE A 88 -2.76 -10.45 1.20
N ALA A 89 -2.84 -9.24 0.66
CA ALA A 89 -3.94 -8.84 -0.23
C ALA A 89 -4.02 -9.72 -1.48
N ILE A 90 -2.88 -10.03 -2.13
CA ILE A 90 -2.85 -10.97 -3.26
C ILE A 90 -3.36 -12.35 -2.83
N PHE A 91 -2.88 -12.88 -1.71
CA PHE A 91 -3.34 -14.18 -1.20
C PHE A 91 -4.85 -14.21 -0.94
N LEU A 92 -5.39 -13.16 -0.31
CA LEU A 92 -6.82 -13.03 -0.03
C LEU A 92 -7.66 -12.95 -1.30
N ILE A 93 -7.22 -12.21 -2.32
CA ILE A 93 -7.91 -12.12 -3.62
C ILE A 93 -7.98 -13.51 -4.28
N ASN A 94 -6.89 -14.28 -4.25
CA ASN A 94 -6.89 -15.63 -4.78
C ASN A 94 -7.88 -16.53 -4.04
N HIS A 95 -7.81 -16.53 -2.70
CA HIS A 95 -8.70 -17.33 -1.87
C HIS A 95 -10.17 -16.95 -2.04
N ALA A 96 -10.48 -15.65 -2.07
CA ALA A 96 -11.83 -15.17 -2.30
C ALA A 96 -12.36 -15.56 -3.68
N SER A 97 -11.53 -15.47 -4.72
CA SER A 97 -11.93 -15.81 -6.10
C SER A 97 -12.23 -17.30 -6.23
N TYR A 98 -11.42 -18.14 -5.59
CA TYR A 98 -11.68 -19.58 -5.49
C TYR A 98 -13.01 -19.87 -4.76
N LYS A 99 -13.26 -19.22 -3.62
CA LYS A 99 -14.50 -19.43 -2.87
C LYS A 99 -15.74 -18.99 -3.66
N LEU A 100 -15.66 -17.86 -4.38
CA LEU A 100 -16.73 -17.40 -5.26
C LEU A 100 -17.00 -18.37 -6.42
N TYR A 101 -15.95 -18.90 -7.04
CA TYR A 101 -16.07 -19.92 -8.09
C TYR A 101 -16.77 -21.19 -7.59
N LYS A 102 -16.33 -21.74 -6.46
CA LYS A 102 -16.94 -22.94 -5.87
C LYS A 102 -18.39 -22.71 -5.46
N ASN A 103 -18.68 -21.54 -4.88
CA ASN A 103 -20.04 -21.17 -4.50
C ASN A 103 -20.95 -20.97 -5.72
N SER A 104 -20.44 -20.40 -6.82
CA SER A 104 -21.25 -20.21 -8.03
C SER A 104 -21.58 -21.54 -8.72
N GLN A 105 -20.63 -22.48 -8.75
CA GLN A 105 -20.84 -23.83 -9.30
C GLN A 105 -21.92 -24.59 -8.51
N THR A 106 -21.84 -24.58 -7.17
CA THR A 106 -22.83 -25.23 -6.30
C THR A 106 -24.21 -24.58 -6.38
N PHE A 107 -24.27 -23.25 -6.48
CA PHE A 107 -25.51 -22.52 -6.69
C PHE A 107 -26.21 -22.91 -8.00
N ILE A 108 -25.48 -22.88 -9.13
CA ILE A 108 -26.04 -23.25 -10.44
C ILE A 108 -26.54 -24.70 -10.45
N ALA A 109 -25.76 -25.63 -9.91
CA ALA A 109 -26.16 -27.04 -9.80
C ALA A 109 -27.44 -27.22 -8.97
N THR A 110 -27.62 -26.40 -7.93
CA THR A 110 -28.83 -26.42 -7.10
C THR A 110 -30.02 -25.82 -7.84
N CYS A 111 -29.85 -24.73 -8.57
CA CYS A 111 -30.88 -24.12 -9.41
C CYS A 111 -31.37 -25.08 -10.50
N VAL A 112 -30.45 -25.74 -11.23
CA VAL A 112 -30.83 -26.71 -12.27
C VAL A 112 -31.63 -27.89 -11.67
N LYS A 113 -31.21 -28.43 -10.53
CA LYS A 113 -31.97 -29.47 -9.82
C LYS A 113 -33.36 -28.99 -9.44
N PHE A 114 -33.47 -27.78 -8.89
CA PHE A 114 -34.75 -27.21 -8.48
C PHE A 114 -35.71 -27.04 -9.66
N VAL A 115 -35.21 -26.51 -10.79
CA VAL A 115 -36.01 -26.35 -12.02
C VAL A 115 -36.46 -27.71 -12.57
N ASN A 116 -35.58 -28.71 -12.58
CA ASN A 116 -35.92 -30.06 -13.04
C ASN A 116 -37.00 -30.72 -12.16
N ILE A 117 -36.93 -30.54 -10.84
CA ILE A 117 -37.95 -31.04 -9.90
C ILE A 117 -39.29 -30.32 -10.13
N GLY A 118 -39.28 -29.00 -10.32
CA GLY A 118 -40.48 -28.23 -10.62
C GLY A 118 -41.14 -28.64 -11.94
N LEU A 119 -40.35 -28.91 -12.98
CA LEU A 119 -40.86 -29.43 -14.26
C LEU A 119 -41.49 -30.82 -14.09
N LEU A 120 -40.87 -31.72 -13.32
CA LEU A 120 -41.45 -33.04 -13.02
C LEU A 120 -42.78 -32.93 -12.28
N PHE A 121 -42.90 -32.00 -11.33
CA PHE A 121 -44.15 -31.76 -10.60
C PHE A 121 -45.27 -31.27 -11.53
N LEU A 122 -44.98 -30.33 -12.42
CA LEU A 122 -45.95 -29.81 -13.40
C LEU A 122 -46.37 -30.87 -14.43
N SER A 123 -45.46 -31.75 -14.85
CA SER A 123 -45.77 -32.88 -15.73
C SER A 123 -46.56 -34.00 -15.05
N GLY A 124 -46.59 -34.08 -13.72
CA GLY A 124 -47.39 -35.06 -12.99
C GLY A 124 -48.88 -34.70 -12.91
N GLU A 125 -49.21 -33.41 -12.97
CA GLU A 125 -50.58 -32.91 -12.79
C GLU A 125 -51.37 -32.85 -14.11
N LYS A 126 -50.67 -32.75 -15.24
CA LYS A 126 -51.25 -32.79 -16.58
C LYS A 126 -50.50 -33.89 -17.32
N ASN A 127 -51.18 -34.88 -17.89
CA ASN A 127 -50.60 -35.96 -18.74
C ASN A 127 -49.87 -35.44 -20.03
N LEU A 128 -49.36 -34.21 -20.02
CA LEU A 128 -48.50 -33.63 -21.04
C LEU A 128 -47.08 -34.22 -20.91
N LYS A 129 -46.62 -34.83 -21.99
CA LYS A 129 -45.20 -35.17 -22.15
C LYS A 129 -44.38 -33.87 -22.00
N PRO A 130 -43.31 -33.87 -21.19
CA PRO A 130 -42.45 -32.69 -21.05
C PRO A 130 -41.87 -32.34 -22.43
N ASP A 131 -42.06 -31.10 -22.86
CA ASP A 131 -41.48 -30.62 -24.11
C ASP A 131 -39.96 -30.67 -24.01
N LEU A 132 -39.35 -31.61 -24.74
CA LEU A 132 -37.91 -31.82 -24.80
C LEU A 132 -37.16 -30.52 -25.16
N ASN A 133 -37.81 -29.64 -25.92
CA ASN A 133 -37.30 -28.33 -26.30
C ASN A 133 -37.11 -27.40 -25.09
N LEU A 134 -38.01 -27.44 -24.10
CA LEU A 134 -37.94 -26.59 -22.91
C LEU A 134 -36.79 -27.01 -21.99
N ILE A 135 -36.60 -28.32 -21.81
CA ILE A 135 -35.49 -28.87 -21.01
C ILE A 135 -34.15 -28.49 -21.65
N ASN A 136 -34.02 -28.70 -22.97
CA ASN A 136 -32.80 -28.33 -23.71
C ASN A 136 -32.52 -26.82 -23.62
N LEU A 137 -33.55 -25.97 -23.68
CA LEU A 137 -33.40 -24.52 -23.54
C LEU A 137 -32.87 -24.13 -22.15
N ILE A 138 -33.42 -24.72 -21.08
CA ILE A 138 -33.01 -24.44 -19.70
C ILE A 138 -31.57 -24.89 -19.45
N GLU A 139 -31.19 -26.08 -19.95
CA GLU A 139 -29.81 -26.57 -19.84
C GLU A 139 -28.83 -25.64 -20.58
N ASN A 140 -29.18 -25.19 -21.79
CA ASN A 140 -28.35 -24.27 -22.56
C ASN A 140 -28.23 -22.90 -21.88
N LEU A 141 -29.32 -22.34 -21.36
CA LEU A 141 -29.28 -21.10 -20.59
C LEU A 141 -28.41 -21.23 -19.34
N SER A 142 -28.54 -22.33 -18.60
CA SER A 142 -27.70 -22.58 -17.42
C SER A 142 -26.21 -22.64 -17.77
N LYS A 143 -25.84 -23.25 -18.91
CA LYS A 143 -24.46 -23.27 -19.40
C LYS A 143 -23.95 -21.88 -19.73
N ILE A 144 -24.76 -21.07 -20.42
CA ILE A 144 -24.41 -19.68 -20.78
C ILE A 144 -24.22 -18.83 -19.50
N PHE A 145 -25.14 -18.91 -18.54
CA PHE A 145 -25.01 -18.21 -17.26
C PHE A 145 -23.75 -18.60 -16.50
N HIS A 146 -23.41 -19.90 -16.48
CA HIS A 146 -22.18 -20.38 -15.86
C HIS A 146 -20.93 -19.76 -16.48
N GLN A 147 -20.87 -19.70 -17.82
CA GLN A 147 -19.75 -19.09 -18.55
C GLN A 147 -19.64 -17.58 -18.26
N ILE A 148 -20.75 -16.86 -18.20
CA ILE A 148 -20.78 -15.42 -17.87
C ILE A 148 -20.23 -15.19 -16.45
N ILE A 149 -20.64 -15.99 -15.47
CA ILE A 149 -20.16 -15.85 -14.10
C ILE A 149 -18.65 -16.14 -14.03
N ILE A 150 -18.17 -17.22 -14.66
CA ILE A 150 -16.73 -17.55 -14.67
C ILE A 150 -15.91 -16.42 -15.31
N THR A 151 -16.32 -15.94 -16.48
CA THR A 151 -15.60 -14.86 -17.18
C THR A 151 -15.58 -13.58 -16.34
N SER A 152 -16.68 -13.23 -15.67
CA SER A 152 -16.74 -12.07 -14.77
C SER A 152 -15.78 -12.18 -13.58
N ILE A 153 -15.67 -13.36 -12.95
CA ILE A 153 -14.74 -13.61 -11.83
C ILE A 153 -13.29 -13.48 -12.31
N ILE A 154 -12.97 -14.03 -13.48
CA ILE A 154 -11.62 -13.93 -14.07
C ILE A 154 -11.26 -12.47 -14.36
N ILE A 155 -12.17 -11.70 -14.97
CA ILE A 155 -11.93 -10.28 -15.27
C ILE A 155 -11.74 -9.48 -13.97
N ALA A 156 -12.61 -9.68 -12.97
CA ALA A 156 -12.50 -9.00 -11.68
C ALA A 156 -11.16 -9.32 -10.98
N TYR A 157 -10.74 -10.59 -11.02
CA TYR A 157 -9.45 -11.02 -10.51
C TYR A 157 -8.29 -10.30 -11.21
N LEU A 158 -8.26 -10.27 -12.54
CA LEU A 158 -7.21 -9.60 -13.32
C LEU A 158 -7.15 -8.09 -13.06
N VAL A 159 -8.31 -7.42 -12.98
CA VAL A 159 -8.39 -6.00 -12.65
C VAL A 159 -7.83 -5.74 -11.26
N SER A 160 -8.21 -6.55 -10.26
CA SER A 160 -7.75 -6.39 -8.89
C SER A 160 -6.23 -6.59 -8.75
N LEU A 161 -5.65 -7.56 -9.47
CA LEU A 161 -4.20 -7.75 -9.55
C LEU A 161 -3.51 -6.54 -10.20
N GLY A 162 -4.06 -6.06 -11.32
CA GLY A 162 -3.56 -4.87 -12.01
C GLY A 162 -3.52 -3.63 -11.09
N GLN A 163 -4.56 -3.43 -10.29
CA GLN A 163 -4.63 -2.35 -9.30
C GLN A 163 -3.49 -2.42 -8.27
N ILE A 164 -3.17 -3.61 -7.73
CA ILE A 164 -2.06 -3.77 -6.78
C ILE A 164 -0.72 -3.38 -7.42
N PHE A 165 -0.48 -3.78 -8.67
CA PHE A 165 0.74 -3.40 -9.37
C PHE A 165 0.84 -1.89 -9.61
N LEU A 166 -0.26 -1.26 -10.02
CA LEU A 166 -0.32 0.19 -10.21
C LEU A 166 -0.10 0.94 -8.89
N GLU A 167 -0.64 0.45 -7.79
CA GLU A 167 -0.44 1.02 -6.47
C GLU A 167 1.01 0.93 -6.00
N ILE A 168 1.69 -0.21 -6.18
CA ILE A 168 3.12 -0.35 -5.83
C ILE A 168 3.95 0.71 -6.57
N ARG A 169 3.64 0.94 -7.85
CA ARG A 169 4.27 1.99 -8.67
C ARG A 169 3.93 3.39 -8.16
N ALA A 170 2.65 3.67 -7.90
CA ALA A 170 2.17 4.97 -7.45
C ALA A 170 2.74 5.33 -6.07
N TYR A 171 2.75 4.37 -5.14
CA TYR A 171 3.30 4.48 -3.80
C TYR A 171 4.76 4.94 -3.84
N LYS A 172 5.60 4.25 -4.61
CA LYS A 172 7.02 4.64 -4.76
C LYS A 172 7.17 6.08 -5.23
N SER A 173 6.41 6.47 -6.26
CA SER A 173 6.47 7.85 -6.79
C SER A 173 6.08 8.87 -5.74
N ARG A 174 5.03 8.59 -4.95
CA ARG A 174 4.52 9.50 -3.91
C ARG A 174 5.47 9.63 -2.74
N VAL A 175 6.06 8.53 -2.25
CA VAL A 175 7.07 8.57 -1.18
C VAL A 175 8.29 9.39 -1.63
N LEU A 176 8.78 9.18 -2.87
CA LEU A 176 9.91 9.96 -3.39
C LEU A 176 9.60 11.45 -3.53
N ARG A 177 8.38 11.82 -3.93
CA ARG A 177 7.93 13.22 -3.96
C ARG A 177 7.78 13.80 -2.55
N ALA A 178 7.28 13.01 -1.61
CA ALA A 178 7.13 13.41 -0.22
C ALA A 178 8.49 13.62 0.47
N TYR A 179 9.53 12.84 0.12
CA TYR A 179 10.91 13.16 0.53
C TYR A 179 11.39 14.52 0.02
N GLY A 180 10.90 14.96 -1.14
CA GLY A 180 11.16 16.30 -1.67
C GLY A 180 10.32 17.41 -1.06
N GLY A 181 9.42 17.10 -0.11
CA GLY A 181 8.48 18.06 0.48
C GLY A 181 7.31 18.43 -0.44
N ILE A 182 7.11 17.70 -1.54
CA ILE A 182 5.99 17.93 -2.47
C ILE A 182 4.81 17.05 -2.04
N HIS A 183 3.78 17.67 -1.48
CA HIS A 183 2.61 16.98 -0.91
C HIS A 183 1.33 17.10 -1.75
N GLU A 184 1.41 17.37 -3.06
CA GLU A 184 0.24 17.65 -3.92
C GLU A 184 -0.89 16.61 -3.91
N LYS A 185 -0.59 15.33 -3.61
CA LYS A 185 -1.55 14.21 -3.63
C LYS A 185 -1.69 13.48 -2.30
N VAL A 186 -1.02 13.96 -1.24
CA VAL A 186 -1.07 13.37 0.09
C VAL A 186 -1.46 14.50 1.02
N LEU A 187 -2.54 14.35 1.79
CA LEU A 187 -3.00 15.36 2.75
C LEU A 187 -1.80 15.96 3.49
N GLY A 188 -1.59 17.27 3.41
CA GLY A 188 -0.39 17.89 3.96
C GLY A 188 -0.24 17.60 5.46
N PRO A 189 0.99 17.52 6.00
CA PRO A 189 1.23 17.16 7.40
C PRO A 189 0.57 18.12 8.40
N ASN A 190 0.34 19.38 7.99
CA ASN A 190 -0.29 20.40 8.84
C ASN A 190 -1.82 20.27 8.94
N GLN A 191 -2.44 19.35 8.19
CA GLN A 191 -3.90 19.20 8.16
C GLN A 191 -4.44 18.19 9.18
N LEU A 192 -3.57 17.37 9.77
CA LEU A 192 -3.92 16.30 10.69
C LEU A 192 -3.08 16.43 11.96
N ALA A 193 -3.68 16.16 13.12
CA ALA A 193 -2.94 16.11 14.38
C ALA A 193 -1.94 14.94 14.37
N ASN A 194 -0.75 15.14 14.96
CA ASN A 194 0.32 14.13 14.97
C ASN A 194 -0.12 12.79 15.59
N SER A 195 -0.93 12.83 16.67
CA SER A 195 -1.50 11.63 17.29
C SER A 195 -2.40 10.85 16.32
N LYS A 196 -3.21 11.56 15.53
CA LYS A 196 -4.10 10.99 14.53
C LYS A 196 -3.32 10.36 13.38
N ILE A 197 -2.22 10.99 12.93
CA ILE A 197 -1.33 10.43 11.90
C ILE A 197 -0.76 9.09 12.37
N ILE A 198 -0.23 9.04 13.59
CA ILE A 198 0.36 7.81 14.12
C ILE A 198 -0.70 6.71 14.23
N SER A 199 -1.84 7.00 14.86
CA SER A 199 -2.93 6.02 15.00
C SER A 199 -3.42 5.53 13.63
N ALA A 200 -3.67 6.43 12.68
CA ALA A 200 -4.13 6.06 11.35
C ALA A 200 -3.11 5.23 10.55
N SER A 201 -1.81 5.48 10.74
CA SER A 201 -0.74 4.70 10.08
C SER A 201 -0.71 3.23 10.51
N ILE A 202 -1.05 2.94 11.78
CA ILE A 202 -1.12 1.58 12.32
C ILE A 202 -2.27 0.81 11.66
N HIS A 203 -3.40 1.48 11.43
CA HIS A 203 -4.60 0.87 10.84
C HIS A 203 -4.52 0.67 9.32
N PHE A 204 -3.47 1.18 8.65
CA PHE A 204 -3.30 1.06 7.20
C PHE A 204 -3.45 -0.36 6.68
N SER A 205 -2.82 -1.34 7.33
CA SER A 205 -2.88 -2.75 6.94
C SER A 205 -4.29 -3.33 7.08
N GLY A 206 -4.99 -2.96 8.15
CA GLY A 206 -6.35 -3.41 8.42
C GLY A 206 -7.33 -2.89 7.37
N TYR A 207 -7.28 -1.58 7.08
CA TYR A 207 -8.09 -1.00 6.01
C TYR A 207 -7.79 -1.65 4.67
N LYS A 208 -6.51 -1.89 4.33
CA LYS A 208 -6.13 -2.52 3.06
C LYS A 208 -6.79 -3.87 2.88
N ILE A 209 -6.72 -4.71 3.91
CA ILE A 209 -7.31 -6.04 3.90
C ILE A 209 -8.85 -5.96 3.83
N ALA A 210 -9.47 -5.06 4.60
CA ALA A 210 -10.92 -4.90 4.62
C ALA A 210 -11.48 -4.46 3.26
N TYR A 211 -10.90 -3.44 2.61
CA TYR A 211 -11.34 -2.98 1.29
C TYR A 211 -11.10 -4.04 0.20
N CYS A 212 -9.99 -4.77 0.31
CA CYS A 212 -9.69 -5.88 -0.58
C CYS A 212 -10.75 -6.98 -0.49
N LEU A 213 -11.17 -7.36 0.72
CA LEU A 213 -12.20 -8.37 0.94
C LEU A 213 -13.61 -7.90 0.56
N TRP A 214 -13.94 -6.64 0.84
CA TRP A 214 -15.30 -6.14 0.64
C TRP A 214 -15.63 -5.85 -0.82
N GLY A 215 -14.72 -5.20 -1.56
CA GLY A 215 -15.01 -4.69 -2.89
C GLY A 215 -14.19 -5.29 -4.02
N TYR A 216 -13.23 -6.20 -3.73
CA TYR A 216 -12.15 -6.52 -4.66
C TYR A 216 -11.35 -5.28 -5.12
N THR A 217 -11.51 -4.16 -4.42
CA THR A 217 -10.91 -2.88 -4.75
C THR A 217 -9.66 -2.65 -3.92
N ASN A 218 -8.57 -2.26 -4.58
CA ASN A 218 -7.31 -1.92 -3.92
C ASN A 218 -7.04 -0.41 -3.83
N LEU A 219 -8.05 0.43 -4.09
CA LEU A 219 -7.95 1.90 -4.10
C LEU A 219 -7.92 2.51 -2.68
N LEU A 220 -6.81 2.33 -1.97
CA LEU A 220 -6.51 3.17 -0.79
C LEU A 220 -5.68 4.40 -1.14
N ASP A 221 -5.15 4.40 -2.35
CA ASP A 221 -4.14 5.33 -2.80
C ASP A 221 -4.79 6.65 -3.28
N ASN A 222 -6.08 6.64 -3.64
CA ASN A 222 -6.87 7.82 -3.96
C ASN A 222 -8.17 7.77 -3.15
N SER A 223 -8.65 8.94 -2.70
CA SER A 223 -9.99 9.00 -2.12
C SER A 223 -11.04 8.90 -3.22
N VAL A 224 -12.16 8.25 -2.89
CA VAL A 224 -13.37 8.27 -3.73
C VAL A 224 -14.01 9.67 -3.73
N TYR A 225 -13.75 10.45 -2.69
CA TYR A 225 -14.32 11.78 -2.53
C TYR A 225 -13.52 12.88 -3.23
N SER A 226 -14.18 14.01 -3.47
CA SER A 226 -13.51 15.22 -3.97
C SER A 226 -12.45 15.75 -3.00
N ARG A 227 -11.50 16.55 -3.50
CA ARG A 227 -10.36 17.08 -2.73
C ARG A 227 -10.71 17.71 -1.38
N LYS A 228 -11.88 18.34 -1.27
CA LYS A 228 -12.32 19.00 -0.03
C LYS A 228 -12.78 17.98 1.04
N MET A 229 -13.24 16.81 0.60
CA MET A 229 -13.84 15.76 1.44
C MET A 229 -12.93 14.54 1.63
N GLU A 230 -11.70 14.55 1.11
CA GLU A 230 -10.70 13.48 1.31
C GLU A 230 -10.43 13.17 2.80
N LYS A 231 -10.68 14.14 3.70
CA LYS A 231 -10.52 13.99 5.16
C LYS A 231 -11.62 13.17 5.83
N ILE A 232 -12.68 12.84 5.11
CA ILE A 232 -13.77 12.00 5.60
C ILE A 232 -13.46 10.52 5.32
N ASP A 233 -12.62 10.24 4.33
CA ASP A 233 -12.25 8.90 3.90
C ASP A 233 -11.22 8.26 4.86
N PRO A 234 -11.64 7.30 5.70
CA PRO A 234 -10.73 6.69 6.67
C PRO A 234 -9.64 5.85 5.98
N GLY A 235 -9.95 5.27 4.82
CA GLY A 235 -9.00 4.48 4.04
C GLY A 235 -7.88 5.37 3.52
N PHE A 236 -8.25 6.45 2.82
CA PHE A 236 -7.27 7.40 2.30
C PHE A 236 -6.46 8.08 3.40
N ILE A 237 -7.08 8.45 4.53
CA ILE A 237 -6.36 9.02 5.69
C ILE A 237 -5.34 8.03 6.24
N SER A 238 -5.68 6.74 6.36
CA SER A 238 -4.74 5.72 6.85
C SER A 238 -3.54 5.57 5.92
N TYR A 239 -3.76 5.56 4.60
CA TYR A 239 -2.70 5.52 3.60
C TYR A 239 -1.82 6.77 3.63
N ALA A 240 -2.43 7.96 3.63
CA ALA A 240 -1.69 9.22 3.69
C ALA A 240 -0.83 9.31 4.96
N SER A 241 -1.40 8.88 6.10
CA SER A 241 -0.71 8.85 7.37
C SER A 241 0.44 7.85 7.39
N PHE A 242 0.27 6.69 6.77
CA PHE A 242 1.33 5.71 6.57
C PHE A 242 2.49 6.27 5.75
N VAL A 243 2.21 6.95 4.64
CA VAL A 243 3.25 7.62 3.83
C VAL A 243 4.00 8.68 4.62
N HIS A 244 3.31 9.51 5.41
CA HIS A 244 3.96 10.52 6.26
C HIS A 244 4.83 9.91 7.33
N MET A 245 4.33 8.87 7.99
CA MET A 245 5.08 8.17 9.03
C MET A 245 6.34 7.52 8.46
N GLU A 246 6.22 6.91 7.28
CA GLU A 246 7.37 6.36 6.54
C GLU A 246 8.38 7.47 6.22
N VAL A 247 7.93 8.60 5.66
CA VAL A 247 8.81 9.73 5.33
C VAL A 247 9.53 10.26 6.57
N TYR A 248 8.86 10.31 7.72
CA TYR A 248 9.45 10.81 8.96
C TYR A 248 10.49 9.87 9.58
N MET A 249 10.22 8.55 9.54
CA MET A 249 11.05 7.54 10.17
C MET A 249 12.19 7.05 9.29
N SER A 250 11.96 6.88 7.98
CA SER A 250 12.90 6.25 7.05
C SER A 250 13.55 7.22 6.06
N HIS A 251 13.50 8.53 6.32
CA HIS A 251 14.12 9.52 5.45
C HIS A 251 15.60 9.21 5.19
N PRO A 252 16.02 8.90 3.95
CA PRO A 252 17.37 8.39 3.69
C PRO A 252 18.47 9.39 4.03
N ILE A 253 18.21 10.69 3.82
CA ILE A 253 19.16 11.77 4.20
C ILE A 253 19.37 11.83 5.71
N LYS A 254 18.29 11.71 6.50
CA LYS A 254 18.36 11.73 7.97
C LYS A 254 19.14 10.54 8.49
N LEU A 255 18.85 9.34 7.96
CA LEU A 255 19.57 8.12 8.32
C LEU A 255 21.06 8.18 7.96
N ALA A 256 21.38 8.64 6.75
CA ALA A 256 22.78 8.84 6.33
C ALA A 256 23.49 9.86 7.22
N PHE A 257 22.82 10.96 7.59
CA PHE A 257 23.37 11.96 8.50
C PHE A 257 23.66 11.38 9.89
N CYS A 258 22.71 10.65 10.48
CA CYS A 258 22.90 9.99 11.78
C CYS A 258 24.06 8.99 11.74
N GLN A 259 24.21 8.23 10.65
CA GLN A 259 25.37 7.34 10.46
C GLN A 259 26.69 8.10 10.45
N ILE A 260 26.76 9.21 9.69
CA ILE A 260 27.97 10.06 9.63
C ILE A 260 28.30 10.63 11.02
N VAL A 261 27.31 11.14 11.74
CA VAL A 261 27.50 11.68 13.10
C VAL A 261 27.95 10.59 14.07
N GLY A 262 27.33 9.41 14.04
CA GLY A 262 27.69 8.29 14.92
C GLY A 262 29.09 7.72 14.64
N ILE A 263 29.55 7.74 13.39
CA ILE A 263 30.93 7.35 13.04
C ILE A 263 31.93 8.42 13.52
N ASN A 264 31.58 9.70 13.37
CA ASN A 264 32.46 10.81 13.71
C ASN A 264 32.48 11.17 15.19
N SER A 265 31.46 10.83 15.98
CA SER A 265 31.46 11.07 17.44
C SER A 265 32.59 10.34 18.15
N LYS A 266 33.08 9.23 17.57
CA LYS A 266 34.21 8.46 18.07
C LYS A 266 35.58 9.02 17.68
N LYS A 267 35.63 9.96 16.72
CA LYS A 267 36.87 10.57 16.22
C LYS A 267 36.96 11.98 16.79
N GLY A 268 37.99 12.25 17.58
CA GLY A 268 38.15 13.49 18.36
C GLY A 268 38.09 14.82 17.57
N LYS A 269 38.14 15.92 18.34
CA LYS A 269 37.93 17.34 17.94
C LYS A 269 38.16 17.65 16.46
N VAL A 270 37.07 17.89 15.73
CA VAL A 270 37.07 18.37 14.34
C VAL A 270 37.68 19.77 14.24
N LEU A 271 38.55 19.99 13.24
CA LEU A 271 39.20 21.27 12.93
C LEU A 271 38.17 22.39 12.70
N LYS A 272 38.01 23.28 13.70
CA LYS A 272 37.08 24.42 13.67
C LYS A 272 37.27 25.32 12.45
N PHE A 273 38.50 25.49 11.98
CA PHE A 273 38.83 26.36 10.84
C PHE A 273 38.26 25.83 9.52
N ARG A 274 38.40 24.52 9.25
CA ARG A 274 37.89 23.90 8.01
C ARG A 274 36.36 24.01 7.92
N ASN A 275 35.67 23.88 9.05
CA ASN A 275 34.21 24.01 9.11
C ASN A 275 33.75 25.45 8.79
N LYS A 276 34.48 26.48 9.25
CA LYS A 276 34.18 27.88 8.90
C LYS A 276 34.32 28.13 7.39
N TRP A 277 35.35 27.56 6.76
CA TRP A 277 35.55 27.66 5.31
C TRP A 277 34.45 26.96 4.49
N PHE A 278 34.10 25.72 4.83
CA PHE A 278 33.01 25.02 4.12
C PHE A 278 31.66 25.74 4.25
N LEU A 279 31.42 26.35 5.40
CA LEU A 279 30.22 27.13 5.65
C LEU A 279 30.19 28.40 4.81
N PHE A 280 31.31 29.12 4.74
CA PHE A 280 31.45 30.31 3.90
C PHE A 280 31.25 29.96 2.42
N TYR A 281 31.92 28.91 1.94
CA TYR A 281 31.77 28.42 0.56
C TYR A 281 30.32 28.05 0.21
N SER A 282 29.62 27.35 1.12
CA SER A 282 28.23 26.94 0.91
C SER A 282 27.27 28.13 0.83
N LEU A 283 27.52 29.18 1.62
CA LEU A 283 26.73 30.42 1.61
C LEU A 283 26.99 31.27 0.36
N ILE A 284 28.21 31.28 -0.17
CA ILE A 284 28.52 31.96 -1.45
C ILE A 284 27.74 31.28 -2.59
N LYS A 285 27.76 29.95 -2.66
CA LYS A 285 27.06 29.20 -3.71
C LYS A 285 25.54 29.26 -3.60
N ASN A 286 24.99 29.54 -2.41
CA ASN A 286 23.56 29.53 -2.16
C ASN A 286 23.13 30.79 -1.39
N PRO A 287 23.06 31.96 -2.04
CA PRO A 287 22.85 33.24 -1.37
C PRO A 287 21.53 33.30 -0.58
N GLN A 288 20.48 32.64 -1.07
CA GLN A 288 19.19 32.51 -0.39
C GLN A 288 19.29 31.95 1.04
N LEU A 289 20.24 31.04 1.30
CA LEU A 289 20.43 30.44 2.62
C LEU A 289 20.97 31.44 3.64
N LYS A 290 21.61 32.53 3.21
CA LYS A 290 22.11 33.59 4.11
C LYS A 290 20.96 34.22 4.89
N ASN A 291 19.84 34.50 4.22
CA ASN A 291 18.66 35.11 4.83
C ASN A 291 17.96 34.11 5.77
N TYR A 292 17.77 32.87 5.34
CA TYR A 292 17.18 31.83 6.17
C TYR A 292 18.00 31.56 7.44
N ARG A 293 19.33 31.51 7.32
CA ARG A 293 20.21 31.31 8.47
C ARG A 293 20.12 32.44 9.49
N LYS A 294 20.12 33.70 9.04
CA LYS A 294 19.96 34.86 9.94
C LYS A 294 18.63 34.79 10.69
N LYS A 295 17.53 34.49 9.99
CA LYS A 295 16.20 34.30 10.58
C LYS A 295 16.16 33.15 11.60
N CYS A 296 16.74 32.00 11.28
CA CYS A 296 16.78 30.84 12.19
C CYS A 296 17.60 31.11 13.45
N ASN A 297 18.73 31.80 13.35
CA ASN A 297 19.53 32.16 14.52
C ASN A 297 18.75 33.06 15.49
N MET A 298 17.99 34.04 14.97
CA MET A 298 17.12 34.88 15.82
C MET A 298 15.99 34.09 16.48
N LYS A 299 15.39 33.12 15.75
CA LYS A 299 14.34 32.28 16.30
C LYS A 299 14.87 31.36 17.41
N ASN A 300 16.05 30.77 17.23
CA ASN A 300 16.68 29.94 18.26
C ASN A 300 17.05 30.73 19.50
N SER A 301 17.54 31.96 19.39
CA SER A 301 17.80 32.80 20.57
C SER A 301 16.51 33.11 21.35
N ASN A 302 15.40 33.30 20.64
CA ASN A 302 14.10 33.52 21.29
C ASN A 302 13.54 32.25 21.92
N ILE A 303 13.67 31.08 21.28
CA ILE A 303 13.25 29.79 21.86
C ILE A 303 14.09 29.46 23.09
N GLN A 304 15.42 29.64 23.05
CA GLN A 304 16.28 29.41 24.21
C GLN A 304 15.93 30.34 25.38
N ARG A 305 15.65 31.62 25.12
CA ARG A 305 15.16 32.55 26.15
C ARG A 305 13.82 32.11 26.72
N ASN A 306 12.86 31.73 25.89
CA ASN A 306 11.56 31.28 26.37
C ASN A 306 11.66 29.98 27.18
N PHE A 307 12.51 29.04 26.77
CA PHE A 307 12.73 27.78 27.50
C PHE A 307 13.35 28.05 28.88
N LEU A 308 14.31 28.97 28.98
CA LEU A 308 14.89 29.43 30.24
C LEU A 308 13.87 30.12 31.17
N VAL A 309 12.94 30.90 30.59
CA VAL A 309 11.85 31.55 31.35
C VAL A 309 10.84 30.51 31.86
N PHE A 310 10.55 29.46 31.09
CA PHE A 310 9.67 28.37 31.54
C PHE A 310 10.30 27.53 32.64
N THR A 311 11.60 27.25 32.59
CA THR A 311 12.29 26.54 33.69
C THR A 311 12.38 27.38 34.96
N GLN A 312 12.63 28.68 34.84
CA GLN A 312 12.64 29.59 36.01
C GLN A 312 11.27 29.76 36.67
N LYS A 313 10.16 29.60 35.93
CA LYS A 313 8.80 29.60 36.50
C LYS A 313 8.42 28.28 37.17
N ALA A 314 8.94 27.16 36.70
CA ALA A 314 8.68 25.84 37.30
C ALA A 314 9.37 25.68 38.68
N ASP A 315 10.47 26.40 38.91
CA ASP A 315 11.21 26.35 40.18
C ASP A 315 10.61 27.26 41.28
N TYR A 316 9.52 27.99 41.00
CA TYR A 316 8.92 28.96 41.93
C TYR A 316 7.49 28.61 42.43
N GLU A 317 7.00 27.38 42.21
CA GLU A 317 5.77 26.89 42.87
C GLU A 317 6.09 25.81 43.93
N PRO A 318 6.42 26.19 45.19
CA PRO A 318 6.40 25.26 46.30
C PRO A 318 4.96 25.12 46.79
N GLY A 319 4.18 24.15 46.27
CA GLY A 319 2.78 24.09 46.72
C GLY A 319 1.88 22.91 46.33
N ILE A 320 2.35 21.85 45.65
CA ILE A 320 1.46 20.72 45.30
C ILE A 320 2.12 19.38 45.64
N SER A 321 2.39 19.20 46.92
CA SER A 321 2.61 17.90 47.54
C SER A 321 1.32 17.48 48.26
N ASN A 322 0.28 17.07 47.53
CA ASN A 322 -0.84 16.25 48.04
C ASN A 322 -1.87 16.01 46.92
N MET A 323 -1.54 15.15 45.96
CA MET A 323 -2.55 14.49 45.15
C MET A 323 -2.32 12.99 45.25
N LYS A 324 -3.00 12.38 46.23
CA LYS A 324 -3.22 10.93 46.30
C LYS A 324 -4.01 10.53 45.06
N LEU A 325 -3.36 9.85 44.13
CA LEU A 325 -4.01 9.08 43.08
C LEU A 325 -4.70 7.88 43.73
N GLN A 326 -5.99 8.00 44.02
CA GLN A 326 -6.88 6.86 44.18
C GLN A 326 -7.35 6.46 42.78
N PHE A 327 -6.87 5.29 42.31
CA PHE A 327 -7.54 4.55 41.25
C PHE A 327 -8.67 3.74 41.90
N ASN A 328 -9.90 4.01 41.47
CA ASN A 328 -11.03 3.08 41.57
C ASN A 328 -11.37 2.59 40.16
#